data_AF-A0A1F3IE75-F1
#
_entry.id   AF-A0A1F3IE75-F1
#
_cell.length_a   1.000
_cell.length_b   1.000
_cell.length_c   1.000
_cell.angle_alpha   90.00
_cell.angle_beta   90.00
_cell.angle_gamma   90.00
#
_symmetry.space_group_name_H-M   'P 1'
#
loop_
_entity.id
_entity.type
_entity.pdbx_description
1 polymer ?
#
loop_
_entity_poly.entity_id
_entity_poly.type
_entity_poly.pdbx_seq_one_letter_code
_entity_poly.pdbx_strand_id
1 'polypeptide(L)'
;MFGSCSSKRYLLTDSNKDKSFLVNKLKEEKSKGLISKKPIIVVDGVPYRFDYELKDSSLDISKSEIKKIEILEREIGIRIYGDFAKDGVVVITTNKQVDQSERKSEDKPKKSLEESKVLYLLGDKIITKKDLDSLDPDDIESIEVIKNKEAIKKYTSEDYDGVIIINLKK
;
A
#
# COMPACT_ATOMS: atom_id res chain seq x y z
N MET A 1 20.16 -15.60 -25.95
CA MET A 1 18.82 -14.95 -25.96
C MET A 1 18.31 -14.89 -24.53
N PHE A 2 18.47 -13.77 -23.82
CA PHE A 2 17.99 -13.65 -22.44
C PHE A 2 17.05 -12.45 -22.31
N GLY A 3 15.86 -12.68 -21.77
CA GLY A 3 15.07 -11.61 -21.14
C GLY A 3 13.65 -11.44 -21.66
N SER A 4 12.75 -12.38 -21.37
CA SER A 4 11.32 -12.11 -21.47
C SER A 4 10.51 -12.85 -20.40
N CYS A 5 10.99 -12.87 -19.15
CA CYS A 5 10.23 -13.46 -18.03
C CYS A 5 9.45 -12.42 -17.18
N SER A 6 9.70 -11.12 -17.39
CA SER A 6 9.14 -10.04 -16.56
C SER A 6 7.72 -9.61 -16.97
N SER A 7 7.35 -9.76 -18.24
CA SER A 7 6.08 -9.24 -18.77
C SER A 7 4.83 -10.01 -18.34
N LYS A 8 4.97 -11.25 -17.85
CA LYS A 8 3.83 -12.04 -17.35
C LYS A 8 3.12 -11.38 -16.17
N ARG A 9 3.86 -10.58 -15.40
CA ARG A 9 3.39 -9.89 -14.18
C ARG A 9 2.40 -8.77 -14.47
N TYR A 10 2.36 -8.28 -15.71
CA TYR A 10 1.47 -7.20 -16.15
C TYR A 10 0.37 -7.71 -17.08
N LEU A 11 0.14 -9.03 -17.14
CA LEU A 11 -0.98 -9.58 -17.89
C LEU A 11 -2.27 -9.28 -17.14
N LEU A 12 -3.29 -8.86 -17.90
CA LEU A 12 -4.65 -8.70 -17.40
C LEU A 12 -5.33 -10.08 -17.26
N THR A 13 -6.51 -10.09 -16.65
CA THR A 13 -7.29 -11.32 -16.43
C THR A 13 -8.07 -11.77 -17.67
N ASP A 14 -8.14 -10.93 -18.71
CA ASP A 14 -8.83 -11.25 -19.96
C ASP A 14 -8.32 -12.55 -20.59
N SER A 15 -9.24 -13.35 -21.13
CA SER A 15 -8.90 -14.60 -21.84
C SER A 15 -8.61 -14.39 -23.33
N ASN A 16 -8.86 -13.19 -23.85
CA ASN A 16 -8.71 -12.85 -25.26
C ASN A 16 -7.37 -12.11 -25.52
N LYS A 17 -7.24 -11.44 -26.67
CA LYS A 17 -6.06 -10.62 -27.03
C LYS A 17 -5.79 -9.46 -26.08
N ASP A 18 -6.80 -8.99 -25.35
CA ASP A 18 -6.72 -7.88 -24.40
C ASP A 18 -5.90 -8.24 -23.15
N LYS A 19 -5.64 -9.53 -22.91
CA LYS A 19 -4.73 -9.99 -21.85
C LYS A 19 -3.38 -9.29 -21.87
N SER A 20 -2.88 -9.01 -23.08
CA SER A 20 -1.58 -8.37 -23.31
C SER A 20 -1.66 -6.85 -23.47
N PHE A 21 -2.84 -6.25 -23.28
CA PHE A 21 -3.06 -4.82 -23.47
C PHE A 21 -2.10 -3.97 -22.64
N LEU A 22 -2.05 -4.21 -21.32
CA LEU A 22 -1.17 -3.48 -20.42
C LEU A 22 0.30 -3.73 -20.75
N VAL A 23 0.70 -4.97 -21.04
CA VAL A 23 2.07 -5.31 -21.46
C VAL A 23 2.48 -4.51 -22.69
N ASN A 24 1.61 -4.41 -23.70
CA ASN A 24 1.88 -3.67 -24.92
C ASN A 24 1.96 -2.16 -24.64
N LYS A 25 1.09 -1.64 -23.79
CA LYS A 25 1.15 -0.24 -23.35
C LYS A 25 2.46 0.09 -22.64
N LEU A 26 2.90 -0.74 -21.71
CA LEU A 26 4.18 -0.56 -21.01
C LEU A 26 5.37 -0.62 -21.98
N LYS A 27 5.32 -1.45 -23.02
CA LYS A 27 6.37 -1.46 -24.06
C LYS A 27 6.42 -0.14 -24.83
N GLU A 28 5.27 0.42 -25.17
CA GLU A 28 5.14 1.72 -25.84
C GLU A 28 5.72 2.85 -24.98
N GLU A 29 5.35 2.91 -23.70
CA GLU A 29 5.83 3.95 -22.77
C GLU A 29 7.32 3.79 -22.46
N LYS A 30 7.81 2.54 -22.47
CA LYS A 30 9.24 2.25 -22.35
C LYS A 30 10.02 2.71 -23.59
N SER A 31 9.48 2.55 -24.81
CA SER A 31 10.16 3.04 -26.02
C SER A 31 10.20 4.57 -26.10
N LYS A 32 9.28 5.25 -25.41
CA LYS A 32 9.30 6.71 -25.21
C LYS A 32 10.25 7.16 -24.10
N GLY A 33 10.87 6.24 -23.36
CA GLY A 33 11.77 6.55 -22.24
C GLY A 33 11.09 7.03 -20.96
N LEU A 34 9.76 6.96 -20.88
CA LEU A 34 9.01 7.43 -19.72
C LEU A 34 9.09 6.44 -18.54
N ILE A 35 9.19 5.14 -18.85
CA ILE A 35 9.37 4.06 -17.88
C ILE A 35 10.50 3.13 -18.32
N SER A 36 10.97 2.27 -17.41
CA SER A 36 12.07 1.34 -17.69
C SER A 36 11.63 -0.13 -17.55
N LYS A 37 12.46 -1.00 -16.95
CA LYS A 37 12.22 -2.44 -16.85
C LYS A 37 11.23 -2.83 -15.76
N LYS A 38 11.17 -2.08 -14.66
CA LYS A 38 10.42 -2.48 -13.44
C LYS A 38 9.55 -1.34 -12.89
N PRO A 39 8.67 -0.72 -13.71
CA PRO A 39 7.79 0.31 -13.20
C PRO A 39 6.90 -0.19 -12.06
N ILE A 40 6.53 0.71 -11.14
CA ILE A 40 5.43 0.47 -10.21
C ILE A 40 4.13 0.65 -10.99
N ILE A 41 3.18 -0.26 -10.79
CA ILE A 41 1.81 -0.08 -11.26
C ILE A 41 0.96 0.36 -10.08
N VAL A 42 0.22 1.45 -10.20
CA VAL A 42 -0.67 1.95 -9.14
C VAL A 42 -2.09 1.81 -9.65
N VAL A 43 -2.89 0.92 -9.07
CA VAL A 43 -4.29 0.71 -9.47
C VAL A 43 -5.18 1.36 -8.41
N ASP A 44 -5.95 2.38 -8.78
CA ASP A 44 -6.86 3.09 -7.87
C ASP A 44 -6.20 3.54 -6.55
N GLY A 45 -4.94 3.99 -6.65
CA GLY A 45 -4.14 4.43 -5.50
C GLY A 45 -3.35 3.32 -4.79
N VAL A 46 -3.59 2.05 -5.11
CA VAL A 46 -2.88 0.90 -4.52
C VAL A 46 -1.61 0.59 -5.33
N PRO A 47 -0.40 0.67 -4.74
CA PRO A 47 0.85 0.41 -5.46
C PRO A 47 1.19 -1.09 -5.53
N TYR A 48 1.56 -1.54 -6.72
CA TYR A 48 2.02 -2.88 -7.05
C TYR A 48 3.46 -2.81 -7.58
N ARG A 49 4.43 -3.15 -6.73
CA ARG A 49 5.85 -3.12 -7.06
C ARG A 49 6.26 -4.41 -7.75
N PHE A 50 7.15 -4.25 -8.72
CA PHE A 50 7.59 -5.36 -9.57
C PHE A 50 8.20 -6.54 -8.81
N ASP A 51 9.01 -6.27 -7.78
CA ASP A 51 9.75 -7.30 -7.01
C ASP A 51 9.04 -7.72 -5.71
N TYR A 52 7.85 -7.16 -5.41
CA TYR A 52 7.07 -7.45 -4.20
C TYR A 52 5.68 -7.97 -4.57
N GLU A 53 4.71 -7.09 -4.76
CA GLU A 53 3.31 -7.47 -5.00
C GLU A 53 3.17 -8.23 -6.31
N LEU A 54 3.91 -7.83 -7.34
CA LEU A 54 3.86 -8.47 -8.66
C LEU A 54 4.78 -9.69 -8.79
N LYS A 55 5.54 -10.03 -7.74
CA LYS A 55 6.50 -11.15 -7.82
C LYS A 55 5.78 -12.49 -7.95
N ASP A 56 4.79 -12.69 -7.09
CA ASP A 56 4.05 -13.94 -6.94
C ASP A 56 2.56 -13.78 -7.30
N SER A 57 2.11 -12.57 -7.62
CA SER A 57 0.73 -12.26 -8.01
C SER A 57 0.68 -11.45 -9.31
N SER A 58 -0.39 -11.61 -10.08
CA SER A 58 -0.70 -10.75 -11.23
C SER A 58 -1.72 -9.68 -10.84
N LEU A 59 -1.88 -8.69 -11.69
CA LEU A 59 -2.93 -7.70 -11.56
C LEU A 59 -4.29 -8.35 -11.84
N ASP A 60 -5.17 -8.38 -10.85
CA ASP A 60 -6.53 -8.89 -10.97
C ASP A 60 -7.47 -7.81 -11.53
N ILE A 61 -7.16 -7.38 -12.75
CA ILE A 61 -7.94 -6.38 -13.50
C ILE A 61 -8.06 -6.82 -14.95
N SER A 62 -9.23 -6.56 -15.52
CA SER A 62 -9.52 -6.75 -16.95
C SER A 62 -9.43 -5.43 -17.71
N LYS A 63 -9.33 -5.49 -19.04
CA LYS A 63 -9.28 -4.28 -19.87
C LYS A 63 -10.55 -3.44 -19.77
N SER A 64 -11.73 -4.06 -19.68
CA SER A 64 -13.01 -3.33 -19.55
C SER A 64 -13.12 -2.53 -18.26
N GLU A 65 -12.41 -2.95 -17.21
CA GLU A 65 -12.33 -2.20 -15.98
C GLU A 65 -11.40 -1.00 -16.07
N ILE A 66 -10.45 -0.95 -17.00
CA ILE A 66 -9.51 0.17 -17.11
C ILE A 66 -10.23 1.39 -17.71
N LYS A 67 -10.32 2.46 -16.92
CA LYS A 67 -10.84 3.76 -17.34
C LYS A 67 -9.73 4.61 -17.97
N LYS A 68 -8.58 4.66 -17.32
CA LYS A 68 -7.47 5.54 -17.69
C LYS A 68 -6.13 4.94 -17.28
N ILE A 69 -5.10 5.19 -18.08
CA ILE A 69 -3.71 4.89 -17.75
C ILE A 69 -2.90 6.17 -17.90
N GLU A 70 -2.15 6.55 -16.88
CA GLU A 70 -1.30 7.73 -16.83
C GLU A 70 0.10 7.38 -16.37
N ILE A 71 1.08 8.15 -16.83
CA ILE A 71 2.45 8.04 -16.34
C ILE A 71 2.68 9.19 -15.38
N LEU A 72 3.04 8.85 -14.14
CA LEU A 72 3.39 9.86 -13.17
C LEU A 72 4.81 10.34 -13.45
N GLU A 73 5.02 11.66 -13.37
CA GLU A 73 6.35 12.24 -13.53
C GLU A 73 7.35 11.60 -12.55
N ARG A 74 8.56 11.35 -13.06
CA ARG A 74 9.59 10.59 -12.35
C ARG A 74 9.92 11.18 -10.98
N GLU A 75 10.08 12.50 -10.90
CA GLU A 75 10.41 13.19 -9.65
C GLU A 75 9.29 13.07 -8.62
N ILE A 76 8.03 13.23 -9.05
CA ILE A 76 6.86 13.05 -8.21
C ILE A 76 6.74 11.60 -7.74
N GLY A 77 6.95 10.65 -8.65
CA GLY A 77 6.95 9.21 -8.34
C GLY A 77 7.99 8.85 -7.29
N ILE A 78 9.23 9.35 -7.42
CA ILE A 78 10.29 9.12 -6.43
C ILE A 78 9.94 9.77 -5.09
N ARG A 79 9.32 10.95 -5.07
CA ARG A 79 8.89 11.60 -3.84
C ARG A 79 7.85 10.79 -3.06
N ILE A 80 6.92 10.13 -3.77
CA ILE A 80 5.81 9.37 -3.15
C ILE A 80 6.23 7.93 -2.84
N TYR A 81 6.90 7.25 -3.77
CA TYR A 81 7.19 5.81 -3.70
C TYR A 81 8.68 5.47 -3.50
N GLY A 82 9.53 6.49 -3.37
CA GLY A 82 10.96 6.32 -3.13
C GLY A 82 11.68 5.64 -4.29
N ASP A 83 12.67 4.83 -3.94
CA ASP A 83 13.55 4.14 -4.89
C ASP A 83 12.81 3.18 -5.84
N PHE A 84 11.63 2.69 -5.45
CA PHE A 84 10.81 1.83 -6.31
C PHE A 84 10.32 2.56 -7.57
N ALA A 85 10.16 3.89 -7.52
CA ALA A 85 9.71 4.69 -8.66
C ALA A 85 10.83 5.10 -9.62
N LYS A 86 12.09 4.73 -9.34
CA LYS A 86 13.22 4.97 -10.25
C LYS A 86 13.02 4.33 -11.63
N ASP A 87 12.17 3.31 -11.73
CA ASP A 87 11.84 2.65 -12.99
C ASP A 87 10.53 3.15 -13.62
N GLY A 88 9.95 4.22 -13.06
CA GLY A 88 8.71 4.85 -13.50
C GLY A 88 7.49 4.37 -12.71
N VAL A 89 6.42 5.14 -12.78
CA VAL A 89 5.15 4.83 -12.11
C VAL A 89 4.03 4.96 -13.13
N VAL A 90 3.23 3.91 -13.25
CA VAL A 90 2.09 3.84 -14.15
C VAL A 90 0.83 3.76 -13.32
N VAL A 91 0.03 4.82 -13.38
CA VAL A 91 -1.24 4.93 -12.66
C VAL A 91 -2.36 4.40 -13.55
N ILE A 92 -3.12 3.45 -13.05
CA ILE A 92 -4.30 2.88 -13.67
C ILE A 92 -5.50 3.28 -12.82
N THR A 93 -6.44 3.98 -13.44
CA THR A 93 -7.75 4.27 -12.85
C THR A 93 -8.75 3.31 -13.46
N THR A 94 -9.59 2.69 -12.64
CA THR A 94 -10.64 1.79 -13.11
C THR A 94 -12.00 2.47 -13.19
N ASN A 95 -12.95 1.80 -13.86
CA ASN A 95 -14.35 2.20 -13.97
C ASN A 95 -15.15 1.79 -12.72
N LYS A 96 -14.50 1.23 -11.68
CA LYS A 96 -15.18 0.97 -10.41
C LYS A 96 -15.67 2.30 -9.87
N GLN A 97 -16.99 2.44 -9.72
CA GLN A 97 -17.53 3.51 -8.90
C GLN A 97 -16.95 3.26 -7.53
N VAL A 98 -16.17 4.21 -7.02
CA VAL A 98 -15.79 4.22 -5.61
C VAL A 98 -17.07 4.55 -4.86
N ASP A 99 -17.94 3.55 -4.70
CA ASP A 99 -18.88 3.55 -3.61
C ASP A 99 -18.01 3.67 -2.36
N GLN A 100 -18.10 4.79 -1.66
CA GLN A 100 -17.37 5.07 -0.42
C GLN A 100 -17.84 4.16 0.75
N SER A 101 -18.32 2.96 0.43
CA SER A 101 -18.90 1.96 1.33
C SER A 101 -18.15 0.62 1.29
N GLU A 102 -16.85 0.60 0.98
CA GLU A 102 -15.98 -0.53 1.29
C GLU A 102 -14.95 -0.15 2.37
N ARG A 103 -15.47 0.21 3.54
CA ARG A 103 -14.86 -0.22 4.80
C ARG A 103 -15.64 -1.47 5.25
N LYS A 104 -14.92 -2.60 5.34
CA LYS A 104 -15.38 -3.98 5.66
C LYS A 104 -16.06 -4.69 4.47
N SER A 105 -15.56 -5.83 4.00
CA SER A 105 -15.39 -7.07 4.79
C SER A 105 -14.32 -8.00 4.21
N GLU A 106 -13.73 -8.78 5.11
CA GLU A 106 -12.70 -9.81 4.89
C GLU A 106 -13.20 -11.00 4.05
N ASP A 107 -12.34 -11.56 3.18
CA ASP A 107 -11.92 -12.98 3.26
C ASP A 107 -10.71 -13.33 2.33
N LYS A 108 -9.50 -13.19 2.89
CA LYS A 108 -8.27 -14.06 2.85
C LYS A 108 -7.71 -14.70 1.55
N PRO A 109 -6.41 -15.15 1.50
CA PRO A 109 -5.25 -14.94 2.41
C PRO A 109 -3.88 -14.64 1.73
N LYS A 110 -2.86 -14.36 2.58
CA LYS A 110 -1.38 -14.40 2.40
C LYS A 110 -0.75 -13.02 2.08
N LYS A 111 0.19 -12.48 2.85
CA LYS A 111 1.22 -13.07 3.72
C LYS A 111 1.57 -12.02 4.79
N SER A 112 1.51 -12.44 6.05
CA SER A 112 1.93 -11.77 7.29
C SER A 112 3.07 -10.75 7.11
N LEU A 113 2.71 -9.48 6.95
CA LEU A 113 3.37 -8.43 7.72
C LEU A 113 2.89 -8.67 9.15
N GLU A 114 3.79 -8.94 10.08
CA GLU A 114 3.40 -8.93 11.48
C GLU A 114 2.80 -7.54 11.75
N GLU A 115 1.49 -7.50 11.96
CA GLU A 115 0.81 -6.29 12.39
C GLU A 115 1.51 -5.88 13.68
N SER A 116 2.29 -4.79 13.61
CA SER A 116 3.06 -4.31 14.75
C SER A 116 2.12 -4.21 15.95
N LYS A 117 2.38 -5.00 16.99
CA LYS A 117 1.51 -5.12 18.15
C LYS A 117 1.75 -3.88 19.02
N VAL A 118 0.83 -2.92 18.97
CA VAL A 118 0.95 -1.65 19.71
C VAL A 118 -0.04 -1.62 20.88
N LEU A 119 0.44 -1.25 22.06
CA LEU A 119 -0.37 -1.02 23.25
C LEU A 119 -0.75 0.47 23.33
N TYR A 120 -2.02 0.77 23.64
CA TYR A 120 -2.50 2.14 23.81
C TYR A 120 -2.86 2.39 25.27
N LEU A 121 -2.42 3.52 25.83
CA LEU A 121 -2.76 3.99 27.15
C LEU A 121 -3.36 5.40 27.08
N LEU A 122 -4.40 5.64 27.87
CA LEU A 122 -4.90 6.97 28.22
C LEU A 122 -4.40 7.29 29.63
N GLY A 123 -3.34 8.09 29.73
CA GLY A 123 -2.57 8.25 30.96
C GLY A 123 -1.93 6.92 31.39
N ASP A 124 -2.39 6.36 32.50
CA ASP A 124 -1.96 5.06 33.05
C ASP A 124 -2.92 3.90 32.70
N LYS A 125 -4.04 4.18 32.03
CA LYS A 125 -5.08 3.18 31.73
C LYS A 125 -4.94 2.62 30.32
N ILE A 126 -4.85 1.29 30.21
CA ILE A 126 -4.88 0.59 28.90
C ILE A 126 -6.25 0.76 28.24
N ILE A 127 -6.24 1.12 26.95
CA ILE A 127 -7.46 1.32 26.14
C ILE A 127 -7.38 0.51 24.84
N THR A 128 -8.53 0.26 24.21
CA THR A 128 -8.56 -0.35 22.88
C THR A 128 -8.37 0.70 21.79
N LYS A 129 -7.98 0.27 20.58
CA LYS A 129 -7.93 1.16 19.42
C LYS A 129 -9.27 1.85 19.15
N LYS A 130 -10.39 1.17 19.41
CA LYS A 130 -11.73 1.74 19.23
C LYS A 130 -11.98 2.90 20.20
N ASP A 131 -11.52 2.77 21.45
CA ASP A 131 -11.64 3.83 22.44
C ASP A 131 -10.78 5.04 22.05
N LEU A 132 -9.56 4.80 21.55
CA LEU A 132 -8.69 5.84 21.00
C LEU A 132 -9.35 6.59 19.85
N ASP A 133 -9.93 5.86 18.88
CA ASP A 133 -10.62 6.44 17.72
C ASP A 133 -11.85 7.27 18.12
N SER A 134 -12.36 7.09 19.33
CA SER A 134 -13.50 7.85 19.89
C SER A 134 -13.09 9.07 20.71
N LEU A 135 -11.79 9.31 20.93
CA LEU A 135 -11.32 10.50 21.63
C LEU A 135 -11.43 11.73 20.72
N ASP A 136 -11.84 12.86 21.32
CA ASP A 136 -11.78 14.15 20.65
C ASP A 136 -10.31 14.63 20.59
N PRO A 137 -9.76 14.93 19.41
CA PRO A 137 -8.41 15.47 19.29
C PRO A 137 -8.18 16.78 20.08
N ASP A 138 -9.23 17.59 20.28
CA ASP A 138 -9.12 18.86 21.01
C ASP A 138 -8.92 18.66 22.51
N ASP A 139 -9.28 17.50 23.05
CA ASP A 139 -9.08 17.15 24.45
C ASP A 139 -7.66 16.60 24.72
N ILE A 140 -6.87 16.30 23.69
CA ILE A 140 -5.53 15.71 23.85
C ILE A 140 -4.51 16.78 24.25
N GLU A 141 -3.83 16.55 25.37
CA GLU A 141 -2.70 17.37 25.85
C GLU A 141 -1.39 16.93 25.20
N SER A 142 -1.10 15.63 25.20
CA SER A 142 0.15 15.08 24.65
C SER A 142 0.03 13.62 24.22
N ILE A 143 0.88 13.22 23.28
CA ILE A 143 1.03 11.83 22.84
C ILE A 143 2.50 11.44 22.95
N GLU A 144 2.81 10.40 23.69
CA GLU A 144 4.14 9.80 23.82
C GLU A 144 4.19 8.45 23.11
N VAL A 145 5.27 8.20 22.37
CA VAL A 145 5.46 6.95 21.62
C VAL A 145 6.76 6.28 22.07
N ILE A 146 6.62 5.10 22.67
CA ILE A 146 7.73 4.29 23.18
C ILE A 146 7.93 3.09 22.26
N LYS A 147 9.11 3.00 21.64
CA LYS A 147 9.51 1.86 20.76
C LYS A 147 10.65 1.03 21.33
N ASN A 148 11.25 1.46 22.45
CA ASN A 148 12.34 0.74 23.08
C ASN A 148 11.79 -0.44 23.90
N LYS A 149 12.20 -1.67 23.57
CA LYS A 149 11.71 -2.91 24.21
C LYS A 149 11.91 -2.95 25.73
N GLU A 150 12.96 -2.32 26.27
CA GLU A 150 13.18 -2.27 27.72
C GLU A 150 12.24 -1.29 28.42
N ALA A 151 11.93 -0.16 27.76
CA ALA A 151 10.96 0.80 28.27
C ALA A 151 9.52 0.26 28.21
N ILE A 152 9.18 -0.52 27.18
CA ILE A 152 7.86 -1.17 27.02
C ILE A 152 7.55 -2.10 28.20
N LYS A 153 8.55 -2.83 28.73
CA LYS A 153 8.40 -3.73 29.89
C LYS A 153 7.89 -3.05 31.15
N LYS A 154 7.95 -1.72 31.25
CA LYS A 154 7.40 -0.97 32.39
C LYS A 154 5.87 -0.90 32.36
N TYR A 155 5.25 -1.07 31.20
CA TYR A 155 3.81 -0.90 30.98
C TYR A 155 3.10 -2.24 30.76
N THR A 156 3.82 -3.26 30.32
CA THR A 156 3.25 -4.58 30.01
C THR A 156 4.29 -5.68 30.07
N SER A 157 3.85 -6.87 30.47
CA SER A 157 4.65 -8.10 30.45
C SER A 157 4.53 -8.84 29.11
N GLU A 158 3.64 -8.39 28.22
CA GLU A 158 3.47 -8.98 26.89
C GLU A 158 4.43 -8.35 25.87
N ASP A 159 4.76 -9.11 24.81
CA ASP A 159 5.62 -8.64 23.72
C ASP A 159 4.83 -7.72 22.79
N TYR A 160 4.90 -6.41 23.06
CA TYR A 160 4.40 -5.33 22.20
C TYR A 160 5.59 -4.66 21.49
N ASP A 161 5.39 -4.29 20.23
CA ASP A 161 6.36 -3.57 19.40
C ASP A 161 6.44 -2.07 19.73
N GLY A 162 5.39 -1.54 20.36
CA GLY A 162 5.34 -0.15 20.79
C GLY A 162 4.24 0.13 21.80
N VAL A 163 4.41 1.21 22.55
CA VAL A 163 3.42 1.73 23.50
C VAL A 163 3.13 3.19 23.12
N ILE A 164 1.87 3.55 23.01
CA ILE A 164 1.42 4.92 22.77
C ILE A 164 0.63 5.37 24.00
N ILE A 165 1.07 6.47 24.62
CA ILE A 165 0.45 7.05 25.80
C ILE A 165 -0.16 8.38 25.39
N ILE A 166 -1.46 8.54 25.62
CA ILE A 166 -2.23 9.76 25.34
C ILE A 166 -2.59 10.39 26.68
N ASN A 167 -2.27 11.66 26.89
CA ASN A 167 -2.72 12.43 28.03
C ASN A 167 -3.77 13.44 27.58
N LEU A 168 -4.85 13.60 28.35
CA LEU A 168 -5.89 14.59 28.08
C LEU A 168 -5.61 15.88 28.86
N LYS A 169 -6.09 17.01 28.33
CA LYS A 169 -6.05 18.31 28.98
C LYS A 169 -6.84 18.23 30.29
N LYS A 170 -6.32 18.88 31.34
CA LYS A 170 -7.03 19.07 32.61
C LYS A 170 -8.00 20.23 32.55
#